data_AF-A0A4P6K2L1-F1
#
_entry.id   AF-A0A4P6K2L1-F1
#
_cell.length_a   1.000
_cell.length_b   1.000
_cell.length_c   1.000
_cell.angle_alpha   90.00
_cell.angle_beta   90.00
_cell.angle_gamma   90.00
#
_symmetry.space_group_name_H-M   'P 1'
#
loop_
_entity.id
_entity.type
_entity.pdbx_description
1 polymer ?
#
loop_
_entity_poly.entity_id
_entity_poly.type
_entity_poly.pdbx_seq_one_letter_code
_entity_poly.pdbx_strand_id
1 'polypeptide(L)'
;MGSYEYYPLETGETALLPQETELVINTRSGHALLIDWERRVVGAEMYFAPFELPLIQILLHAWPSYVEYSKCIRTLIPDPRLAEQFVQCIGAALETQNKLVLNVALEPLRTVLYGCNERLNVIGLEIAAVYESGYLLTKRHERDNQEHE
;
A
#
# COMPACT_ATOMS: atom_id res chain seq x y z
N MET A 1 -23.54 -3.72 10.91
CA MET A 1 -22.50 -4.76 11.10
C MET A 1 -21.19 -4.19 10.57
N GLY A 2 -20.08 -4.31 11.30
CA GLY A 2 -18.76 -3.95 10.77
C GLY A 2 -18.33 -5.01 9.76
N SER A 3 -17.80 -4.60 8.61
CA SER A 3 -17.23 -5.54 7.63
C SER A 3 -15.76 -5.68 7.97
N TYR A 4 -15.37 -6.86 8.46
CA TYR A 4 -13.97 -7.22 8.61
C TYR A 4 -13.52 -7.94 7.34
N GLU A 5 -12.37 -7.55 6.81
CA GLU A 5 -11.71 -8.23 5.70
C GLU A 5 -10.41 -8.86 6.18
N TYR A 6 -10.10 -10.03 5.61
CA TYR A 6 -8.99 -10.88 6.01
C TYR A 6 -8.02 -11.01 4.84
N TYR A 7 -6.75 -10.78 5.12
CA TYR A 7 -5.67 -10.74 4.14
C TYR A 7 -4.56 -11.66 4.63
N PRO A 8 -4.54 -12.92 4.17
CA PRO A 8 -3.65 -13.90 4.76
C PRO A 8 -2.22 -13.70 4.18
N LEU A 9 -2.10 -13.20 2.94
CA LEU A 9 -0.84 -12.77 2.29
C LEU A 9 0.25 -13.86 2.23
N GLU A 10 -0.13 -15.13 2.34
CA GLU A 10 0.68 -16.32 2.04
C GLU A 10 0.38 -16.85 0.64
N THR A 11 1.38 -16.87 -0.24
CA THR A 11 1.26 -17.42 -1.61
C THR A 11 2.65 -17.80 -2.08
N GLY A 12 2.92 -19.09 -2.05
CA GLY A 12 4.15 -19.70 -2.55
C GLY A 12 5.41 -19.09 -1.93
N GLU A 13 6.45 -18.96 -2.77
CA GLU A 13 7.77 -18.44 -2.37
C GLU A 13 7.77 -16.93 -2.08
N THR A 14 6.71 -16.21 -2.43
CA THR A 14 6.58 -14.75 -2.30
C THR A 14 5.69 -14.30 -1.13
N ALA A 15 5.35 -15.22 -0.21
CA ALA A 15 4.53 -14.91 0.97
C ALA A 15 5.05 -13.67 1.70
N LEU A 16 4.17 -12.72 2.00
CA LEU A 16 4.52 -11.51 2.76
C LEU A 16 4.45 -11.75 4.26
N LEU A 17 3.49 -12.56 4.68
CA LEU A 17 3.28 -12.96 6.07
C LEU A 17 3.53 -14.47 6.23
N PRO A 18 3.93 -14.92 7.44
CA PRO A 18 3.86 -16.34 7.80
C PRO A 18 2.47 -16.94 7.58
N GLN A 19 2.40 -18.23 7.27
CA GLN A 19 1.16 -18.95 6.95
C GLN A 19 0.14 -18.94 8.11
N GLU A 20 0.63 -18.81 9.34
CA GLU A 20 -0.18 -18.79 10.56
C GLU A 20 -0.63 -17.37 10.94
N THR A 21 -0.26 -16.36 10.15
CA THR A 21 -0.58 -14.96 10.43
C THR A 21 -1.44 -14.33 9.35
N GLU A 22 -2.39 -13.50 9.77
CA GLU A 22 -3.25 -12.76 8.85
C GLU A 22 -3.39 -11.31 9.26
N LEU A 23 -3.48 -10.41 8.28
CA LEU A 23 -3.89 -9.03 8.51
C LEU A 23 -5.42 -8.94 8.42
N VAL A 24 -6.04 -8.45 9.49
CA VAL A 24 -7.49 -8.28 9.58
C VAL A 24 -7.82 -6.80 9.68
N ILE A 25 -8.68 -6.29 8.80
CA ILE A 25 -9.01 -4.86 8.74
C ILE A 25 -10.51 -4.67 8.92
N ASN A 26 -10.90 -3.82 9.88
CA ASN A 26 -12.24 -3.28 9.97
C ASN A 26 -12.40 -2.15 8.94
N THR A 27 -13.11 -2.42 7.86
CA THR A 27 -13.20 -1.50 6.72
C THR A 27 -14.04 -0.25 7.00
N ARG A 28 -14.71 -0.19 8.15
CA ARG A 28 -15.46 0.98 8.59
C ARG A 28 -14.61 1.94 9.42
N SER A 29 -13.77 1.41 10.32
CA SER A 29 -12.96 2.23 11.23
C SER A 29 -11.52 2.40 10.77
N GLY A 30 -11.04 1.62 9.81
CA GLY A 30 -9.63 1.56 9.42
C GLY A 30 -8.74 0.88 10.46
N HIS A 31 -9.32 0.28 11.50
CA HIS A 31 -8.59 -0.46 12.52
C HIS A 31 -8.11 -1.79 11.93
N ALA A 32 -6.81 -2.04 12.00
CA ALA A 32 -6.15 -3.22 11.45
C ALA A 32 -5.34 -3.95 12.52
N LEU A 33 -5.42 -5.28 12.50
CA LEU A 33 -4.80 -6.19 13.45
C LEU A 33 -4.00 -7.25 12.69
N LEU A 34 -2.76 -7.48 13.10
CA LEU A 34 -2.02 -8.68 12.71
C LEU A 34 -2.31 -9.77 13.73
N ILE A 35 -2.92 -10.87 13.31
CA ILE A 35 -3.29 -11.99 14.18
C ILE A 35 -2.36 -13.15 13.89
N ASP A 36 -1.73 -13.70 14.94
CA ASP A 36 -1.05 -15.00 14.90
C ASP A 36 -2.05 -16.06 15.40
N TRP A 37 -2.53 -16.88 14.48
CA TRP A 37 -3.56 -17.89 14.75
C TRP A 37 -3.02 -19.13 15.46
N GLU A 38 -1.74 -19.45 15.28
CA GLU A 38 -1.08 -20.56 15.98
C GLU A 38 -1.00 -20.24 17.47
N ARG A 39 -0.50 -19.06 17.81
CA ARG A 39 -0.33 -18.60 19.20
C ARG A 39 -1.59 -18.00 19.79
N ARG A 40 -2.60 -17.69 18.95
CA ARG A 40 -3.86 -17.03 19.31
C ARG A 40 -3.65 -15.67 19.97
N VAL A 41 -2.74 -14.86 19.41
CA VAL A 41 -2.41 -13.53 19.93
C VAL A 41 -2.50 -12.47 18.84
N VAL A 42 -2.73 -11.23 19.25
CA VAL A 42 -2.56 -10.05 18.37
C VAL A 42 -1.09 -9.67 18.40
N GLY A 43 -0.42 -9.78 17.25
CA GLY A 43 0.99 -9.42 17.09
C GLY A 43 1.22 -7.92 16.95
N ALA A 44 0.28 -7.21 16.33
CA ALA A 44 0.33 -5.76 16.17
C ALA A 44 -1.06 -5.16 15.92
N GLU A 45 -1.20 -3.88 16.23
CA GLU A 45 -2.40 -3.08 16.04
C GLU A 45 -2.04 -1.76 15.35
N MET A 46 -2.84 -1.35 14.37
CA MET A 46 -2.65 -0.09 13.64
C MET A 46 -3.99 0.49 13.15
N TYR A 47 -3.96 1.77 12.77
CA TYR A 47 -5.13 2.50 12.31
C TYR A 47 -4.82 3.25 11.02
N PHE A 48 -5.60 2.98 9.98
CA PHE A 48 -5.59 3.74 8.73
C PHE A 48 -6.68 4.80 8.75
N ALA A 49 -6.36 6.00 8.29
CA ALA A 49 -7.36 7.05 8.15
C ALA A 49 -8.38 6.67 7.04
N PRO A 50 -9.62 7.21 7.08
CA PRO A 50 -10.64 6.89 6.09
C PRO A 50 -10.24 7.14 4.63
N PHE A 51 -9.36 8.12 4.37
CA PHE A 51 -8.86 8.41 3.03
C PHE A 51 -7.69 7.50 2.59
N GLU A 52 -7.01 6.87 3.55
CA GLU A 52 -5.90 5.94 3.30
C GLU A 52 -6.40 4.53 3.02
N LEU A 53 -7.47 4.14 3.72
CA LEU A 53 -7.99 2.78 3.73
C LEU A 53 -8.31 2.24 2.32
N PRO A 54 -9.01 2.97 1.42
CA PRO A 54 -9.26 2.47 0.07
C PRO A 54 -7.98 2.15 -0.70
N LEU A 55 -6.93 2.95 -0.50
CA LEU A 55 -5.64 2.75 -1.15
C LEU A 55 -4.92 1.50 -0.61
N ILE A 56 -5.01 1.26 0.69
CA ILE A 56 -4.46 0.05 1.32
C ILE A 56 -5.20 -1.21 0.87
N GLN A 57 -6.53 -1.16 0.82
CA GLN A 57 -7.35 -2.29 0.37
C GLN A 57 -7.04 -2.68 -1.08
N ILE A 58 -6.91 -1.72 -2.00
CA ILE A 58 -6.59 -2.07 -3.39
C ILE A 58 -5.21 -2.71 -3.53
N LEU A 59 -4.23 -2.34 -2.69
CA LEU A 59 -2.89 -2.93 -2.69
C LEU A 59 -2.92 -4.35 -2.13
N LEU A 60 -3.61 -4.54 -1.00
CA LEU A 60 -3.78 -5.86 -0.37
C LEU A 60 -4.55 -6.84 -1.28
N HIS A 61 -5.60 -6.37 -1.97
CA HIS A 61 -6.34 -7.19 -2.92
C HIS A 61 -5.57 -7.50 -4.22
N ALA A 62 -4.66 -6.62 -4.62
CA ALA A 62 -3.89 -6.81 -5.84
C ALA A 62 -2.69 -7.75 -5.64
N TRP A 63 -2.20 -7.89 -4.41
CA TRP A 63 -1.07 -8.75 -4.11
C TRP A 63 -1.31 -10.19 -4.62
N PRO A 64 -0.30 -10.85 -5.25
CA PRO A 64 1.11 -10.45 -5.39
C PRO A 64 1.43 -9.51 -6.57
N SER A 65 0.43 -8.88 -7.18
CA SER A 65 0.60 -7.92 -8.28
C SER A 65 0.71 -6.49 -7.79
N TYR A 66 1.24 -5.62 -8.66
CA TYR A 66 1.25 -4.18 -8.45
C TYR A 66 -0.10 -3.55 -8.84
N VAL A 67 -0.34 -2.34 -8.33
CA VAL A 67 -1.45 -1.47 -8.71
C VAL A 67 -0.91 -0.30 -9.50
N GLU A 68 -1.46 -0.07 -10.69
CA GLU A 68 -1.06 1.06 -11.54
C GLU A 68 -1.28 2.40 -10.85
N TYR A 69 -0.42 3.39 -11.14
CA TYR A 69 -0.57 4.76 -10.64
C TYR A 69 -1.96 5.33 -10.96
N SER A 70 -2.50 5.01 -12.14
CA SER A 70 -3.81 5.50 -12.57
C SER A 70 -4.94 5.04 -11.65
N LYS A 71 -4.88 3.80 -11.17
CA LYS A 71 -5.86 3.22 -10.25
C LYS A 71 -5.67 3.78 -8.84
N CYS A 72 -4.42 3.91 -8.36
CA CYS A 72 -4.13 4.54 -7.07
C CYS A 72 -4.66 5.98 -6.99
N ILE A 73 -4.44 6.79 -8.03
CA ILE A 73 -4.89 8.19 -8.09
C ILE A 73 -6.41 8.29 -8.06
N ARG A 74 -7.12 7.47 -8.86
CA ARG A 74 -8.59 7.44 -8.87
C ARG A 74 -9.18 7.00 -7.54
N THR A 75 -8.46 6.17 -6.79
CA THR A 75 -8.85 5.76 -5.43
C THR A 75 -8.61 6.87 -4.42
N LEU A 76 -7.52 7.63 -4.57
CA LEU A 76 -7.14 8.68 -3.62
C LEU A 76 -7.95 9.97 -3.79
N ILE A 77 -8.23 10.37 -5.03
CA ILE A 77 -8.87 11.65 -5.36
C ILE A 77 -10.39 11.43 -5.53
N PRO A 78 -11.24 11.96 -4.64
CA PRO A 78 -12.68 11.73 -4.70
C PRO A 78 -13.38 12.42 -5.89
N ASP A 79 -12.83 13.53 -6.38
CA ASP A 79 -13.34 14.22 -7.56
C ASP A 79 -12.88 13.47 -8.84
N PRO A 80 -13.80 12.85 -9.60
CA PRO A 80 -13.42 12.06 -10.78
C PRO A 80 -12.78 12.90 -11.89
N ARG A 81 -13.17 14.19 -12.02
CA ARG A 81 -12.60 15.07 -13.05
C ARG A 81 -11.16 15.44 -12.70
N LEU A 82 -10.91 15.77 -11.43
CA LEU A 82 -9.56 16.05 -10.95
C LEU A 82 -8.68 14.79 -11.04
N ALA A 83 -9.21 13.64 -10.61
CA ALA A 83 -8.50 12.36 -10.72
C ALA A 83 -8.07 12.08 -12.17
N GLU A 84 -8.95 12.28 -13.14
CA GLU A 84 -8.64 12.03 -14.54
C GLU A 84 -7.60 13.02 -15.10
N GLN A 85 -7.60 14.28 -14.67
CA GLN A 85 -6.54 15.23 -15.02
C GLN A 85 -5.17 14.77 -14.52
N PHE A 86 -5.09 14.25 -13.29
CA PHE A 86 -3.85 13.67 -12.77
C PHE A 86 -3.43 12.42 -13.56
N VAL A 87 -4.37 11.53 -13.90
CA VAL A 87 -4.07 10.34 -14.70
C VAL A 87 -3.52 10.71 -16.08
N GLN A 88 -4.13 11.69 -16.76
CA GLN A 88 -3.66 12.19 -18.06
C GLN A 88 -2.27 12.82 -17.94
N CYS A 89 -2.03 13.59 -16.88
CA CYS A 89 -0.72 14.18 -16.60
C CYS A 89 0.36 13.11 -16.39
N ILE A 90 0.05 12.06 -15.62
CA ILE A 90 0.95 10.92 -15.40
C ILE A 90 1.22 10.18 -16.72
N GLY A 91 0.18 9.87 -17.50
CA GLY A 91 0.33 9.19 -18.79
C GLY A 91 1.23 9.97 -19.75
N ALA A 92 0.96 11.27 -19.92
CA ALA A 92 1.78 12.14 -20.77
C ALA A 92 3.24 12.25 -20.26
N ALA A 93 3.43 12.31 -18.94
CA ALA A 93 4.77 12.36 -18.35
C ALA A 93 5.55 11.05 -18.57
N LEU A 94 4.88 9.89 -18.50
CA LEU A 94 5.49 8.59 -18.79
C LEU A 94 5.86 8.47 -20.28
N GLU A 95 4.95 8.83 -21.18
CA GLU A 95 5.19 8.81 -22.64
C GLU A 95 6.37 9.71 -23.06
N THR A 96 6.50 10.87 -22.40
CA THR A 96 7.57 11.85 -22.68
C THR A 96 8.81 11.67 -21.79
N GLN A 97 8.83 10.66 -20.92
CA GLN A 97 9.88 10.44 -19.91
C GLN A 97 10.19 11.68 -19.05
N ASN A 98 9.19 12.54 -18.83
CA ASN A 98 9.33 13.76 -18.06
C ASN A 98 9.24 13.48 -16.55
N LYS A 99 10.38 13.13 -15.96
CA LYS A 99 10.51 12.78 -14.54
C LYS A 99 10.04 13.89 -13.59
N LEU A 100 10.22 15.16 -13.95
CA LEU A 100 9.82 16.29 -13.11
C LEU A 100 8.29 16.34 -12.99
N VAL A 101 7.59 16.29 -14.12
CA VAL A 101 6.12 16.32 -14.14
C VAL A 101 5.56 15.07 -13.47
N LEU A 102 6.14 13.90 -13.73
CA LEU A 102 5.74 12.65 -13.08
C LEU A 102 5.86 12.75 -11.55
N ASN A 103 6.98 13.27 -11.05
CA ASN A 103 7.19 13.44 -9.61
C ASN A 103 6.15 14.38 -8.98
N VAL A 104 5.86 15.51 -9.63
CA VAL A 104 4.85 16.46 -9.15
C VAL A 104 3.45 15.84 -9.15
N ALA A 105 3.09 15.12 -10.21
CA ALA A 105 1.78 14.49 -10.32
C ALA A 105 1.58 13.35 -9.30
N LEU A 106 2.66 12.63 -8.93
CA LEU A 106 2.62 11.54 -7.95
C LEU A 106 2.78 12.00 -6.49
N GLU A 107 3.12 13.26 -6.24
CA GLU A 107 3.41 13.76 -4.88
C GLU A 107 2.27 13.57 -3.88
N PRO A 108 0.99 13.83 -4.22
CA PRO A 108 -0.11 13.58 -3.30
C PRO A 108 -0.20 12.10 -2.90
N LEU A 109 0.02 11.20 -3.87
CA LEU A 109 -0.01 9.77 -3.64
C LEU A 109 1.16 9.32 -2.77
N ARG A 110 2.37 9.84 -3.01
CA ARG A 110 3.56 9.56 -2.18
C ARG A 110 3.37 9.99 -0.73
N THR A 111 2.77 11.17 -0.51
CA THR A 111 2.53 11.69 0.84
C THR A 111 1.62 10.75 1.64
N VAL A 112 0.53 10.27 1.02
CA VAL A 112 -0.38 9.31 1.67
C VAL A 112 0.29 7.96 1.90
N LEU A 113 0.97 7.44 0.87
CA LEU A 113 1.65 6.14 0.97
C LEU A 113 2.79 6.15 2.00
N TYR A 114 3.46 7.28 2.20
CA TYR A 114 4.48 7.42 3.23
C TYR A 114 3.91 7.16 4.63
N GLY A 115 2.78 7.80 4.97
CA GLY A 115 2.10 7.54 6.25
C GLY A 115 1.63 6.09 6.39
N CYS A 116 1.11 5.51 5.32
CA CYS A 116 0.75 4.09 5.29
C CYS A 116 1.95 3.17 5.54
N ASN A 117 3.10 3.48 4.94
CA ASN A 117 4.34 2.73 5.12
C ASN A 117 4.82 2.75 6.57
N GLU A 118 4.74 3.88 7.27
CA GLU A 118 5.12 3.93 8.69
C GLU A 118 4.34 2.91 9.54
N ARG A 119 3.06 2.68 9.22
CA ARG A 119 2.22 1.69 9.91
C ARG A 119 2.48 0.26 9.46
N LEU A 120 2.59 0.03 8.14
CA LEU A 120 2.88 -1.30 7.58
C LEU A 120 4.26 -1.82 7.99
N ASN A 121 5.23 -0.91 8.18
CA ASN A 121 6.58 -1.24 8.61
C ASN A 121 6.62 -1.93 9.98
N VAL A 122 5.62 -1.70 10.84
CA VAL A 122 5.49 -2.34 12.16
C VAL A 122 5.25 -3.85 12.02
N ILE A 123 4.62 -4.27 10.93
CA ILE A 123 4.33 -5.68 10.62
C ILE A 123 5.24 -6.25 9.53
N GLY A 124 6.36 -5.58 9.26
CA GLY A 124 7.34 -6.04 8.27
C GLY A 124 6.88 -5.94 6.81
N LEU A 125 5.88 -5.11 6.52
CA LEU A 125 5.40 -4.84 5.17
C LEU A 125 5.79 -3.43 4.71
N GLU A 126 5.98 -3.25 3.41
CA GLU A 126 6.21 -1.94 2.80
C GLU A 126 5.49 -1.83 1.45
N ILE A 127 5.14 -0.61 1.07
CA ILE A 127 4.63 -0.25 -0.24
C ILE A 127 5.80 0.32 -1.04
N ALA A 128 6.24 -0.42 -2.04
CA ALA A 128 7.34 -0.07 -2.92
C ALA A 128 6.83 0.43 -4.26
N ALA A 129 7.52 1.42 -4.84
CA ALA A 129 7.24 1.87 -6.20
C ALA A 129 7.79 0.86 -7.21
N VAL A 130 6.96 0.43 -8.15
CA VAL A 130 7.38 -0.31 -9.34
C VAL A 130 7.71 0.73 -10.41
N TYR A 131 8.97 0.72 -10.86
CA TYR A 131 9.52 1.74 -11.76
C TYR A 131 8.54 2.07 -12.89
N GLU A 132 8.16 3.35 -12.97
CA GLU A 132 7.28 3.92 -14.00
C GLU A 132 5.90 3.25 -14.18
N SER A 133 5.47 2.38 -13.26
CA SER A 133 4.29 1.52 -13.47
C SER A 133 3.25 1.63 -12.35
N GLY A 134 3.66 1.70 -11.08
CA GLY A 134 2.71 1.65 -9.98
C GLY A 134 3.31 1.41 -8.61
N TYR A 135 2.51 0.85 -7.71
CA TYR A 135 2.92 0.47 -6.36
C TYR A 135 2.60 -0.99 -6.07
N LEU A 136 3.47 -1.65 -5.30
CA LEU A 136 3.34 -3.04 -4.89
C LEU A 136 3.52 -3.14 -3.38
N LEU A 137 2.76 -4.02 -2.74
CA LEU A 137 3.01 -4.43 -1.36
C LEU A 137 4.09 -5.52 -1.35
N THR A 138 5.15 -5.31 -0.58
CA THR A 138 6.28 -6.23 -0.45
C THR A 138 6.69 -6.38 1.01
N LYS A 139 7.57 -7.35 1.29
CA LYS A 139 8.24 -7.44 2.59
C LYS A 139 9.15 -6.25 2.73
N ARG A 140 9.15 -5.64 3.91
CA ARG A 140 10.15 -4.65 4.27
C ARG A 140 11.51 -5.32 4.22
N HIS A 141 12.36 -4.89 3.31
CA HIS A 141 13.77 -5.23 3.42
C HIS A 141 14.29 -4.52 4.65
N GLU A 142 14.73 -5.27 5.66
CA GLU A 142 15.71 -4.74 6.60
C GLU A 142 16.90 -4.32 5.75
N ARG A 143 16.97 -3.05 5.38
CA ARG A 143 18.24 -2.46 4.99
C ARG A 143 19.11 -2.66 6.21
N ASP A 144 20.03 -3.62 6.12
CA ASP A 144 21.15 -3.71 7.03
C ASP A 144 21.62 -2.28 7.32
N ASN A 145 21.75 -1.95 8.60
CA ASN A 145 22.52 -0.81 9.08
C ASN A 145 23.99 -0.99 8.64
N GLN A 146 24.25 -0.89 7.34
CA GLN A 146 25.54 -0.66 6.73
C GLN A 146 25.54 0.76 6.16
N GLU A 147 25.26 1.74 7.02
CA GLU A 147 25.77 3.09 6.84
C GLU A 147 26.55 3.47 8.10
N HIS A 148 27.84 3.14 8.00
CA HIS A 148 29.00 3.82 8.56
C HIS A 148 29.36 3.63 10.04
N GLU A 149 30.43 2.85 10.20
CA GLU A 149 31.60 3.11 11.06
C GLU A 149 31.85 4.60 11.37
#